data_AF-A0A1I4F694-F1
#
_entry.id   AF-A0A1I4F694-F1
#
_cell.length_a   1.000
_cell.length_b   1.000
_cell.length_c   1.000
_cell.angle_alpha   90.00
_cell.angle_beta   90.00
_cell.angle_gamma   90.00
#
_symmetry.space_group_name_H-M   'P 1'
#
loop_
_entity.id
_entity.type
_entity.pdbx_description
1 polymer ?
#
loop_
_entity_poly.entity_id
_entity_poly.type
_entity_poly.pdbx_seq_one_letter_code
_entity_poly.pdbx_strand_id
1 'polypeptide(L)' 'MTDDKIALRQMLEKGSDATFLREMIGFAAQRLMELEVGEVTGAAHGERSPDRLVQRNGYRDRDWQ' A
#
# COMPACT_ATOMS: atom_id res chain seq x y z
N MET A 1 5.95 5.16 6.11
CA MET A 1 6.32 4.56 7.42
C MET A 1 5.47 5.03 8.59
N THR A 2 5.35 6.33 8.85
CA THR A 2 4.51 6.84 9.96
C THR A 2 3.02 6.66 9.68
N ASP A 3 2.57 7.01 8.47
CA ASP A 3 1.17 6.89 8.06
C ASP A 3 0.71 5.41 8.08
N ASP A 4 1.61 4.51 7.70
CA ASP A 4 1.40 3.07 7.68
C ASP A 4 1.16 2.51 9.08
N LYS A 5 1.93 3.00 10.06
CA LYS A 5 1.77 2.63 11.47
C LYS A 5 0.47 3.19 12.06
N ILE A 6 0.05 4.38 11.63
CA ILE A 6 -1.22 4.99 12.05
C ILE A 6 -2.39 4.19 11.48
N ALA A 7 -2.35 3.87 10.19
CA ALA A 7 -3.37 3.07 9.52
C ALA A 7 -3.50 1.67 10.16
N LEU A 8 -2.38 1.00 10.45
CA LEU A 8 -2.39 -0.30 11.12
C LEU A 8 -3.05 -0.25 12.51
N ARG A 9 -2.75 0.79 13.30
CA ARG A 9 -3.36 0.99 14.62
C ARG A 9 -4.87 1.20 14.54
N GLN A 10 -5.32 2.01 13.59
CA GLN A 10 -6.75 2.26 13.37
C GLN A 10 -7.52 1.00 12.97
N MET A 11 -6.88 0.08 12.24
CA MET A 11 -7.50 -1.21 11.89
C MET A 11 -7.60 -2.14 13.10
N LEU A 12 -6.55 -2.20 13.93
CA LEU A 12 -6.52 -2.99 15.17
C LEU A 12 -7.62 -2.58 16.17
N GLU A 13 -8.01 -1.30 16.19
CA GLU A 13 -9.01 -0.78 17.12
C GLU A 13 -10.47 -1.13 16.73
N LYS A 14 -10.74 -1.54 15.48
CA LYS A 14 -12.11 -1.78 14.94
C LYS A 14 -12.64 -3.21 15.13
N GLY A 15 -12.00 -4.03 15.95
CA GLY A 15 -12.16 -5.48 16.06
C GLY A 15 -13.56 -6.08 15.78
N SER A 16 -13.64 -6.87 14.70
CA SER A 16 -14.54 -8.02 14.50
C SER A 16 -13.85 -9.00 13.54
N ASP A 17 -13.86 -10.31 13.85
CA ASP A 17 -12.85 -11.26 13.36
C ASP A 17 -12.76 -11.37 11.82
N ALA A 18 -13.90 -11.50 11.13
CA ALA A 18 -13.90 -11.66 9.67
C ALA A 18 -13.66 -10.35 8.88
N THR A 19 -14.23 -9.23 9.34
CA THR A 19 -14.02 -7.91 8.70
C THR A 19 -12.60 -7.43 8.92
N PHE A 20 -12.07 -7.63 10.13
CA PHE A 20 -10.69 -7.30 10.47
C PHE A 20 -9.68 -8.07 9.61
N LEU A 21 -9.87 -9.38 9.41
CA LEU A 21 -9.00 -10.16 8.52
C LEU A 21 -9.06 -9.67 7.08
N ARG A 22 -10.26 -9.37 6.56
CA ARG A 22 -10.43 -8.80 5.20
C ARG A 22 -9.70 -7.47 5.05
N GLU A 23 -9.87 -6.60 6.03
CA GLU A 23 -9.21 -5.29 6.08
C GLU A 23 -7.68 -5.47 6.15
N MET A 24 -7.16 -6.32 7.03
CA MET A 24 -5.73 -6.58 7.18
C MET A 24 -5.10 -7.14 5.90
N ILE A 25 -5.79 -8.05 5.21
CA ILE A 25 -5.35 -8.58 3.92
C ILE A 25 -5.30 -7.46 2.87
N GLY A 26 -6.31 -6.58 2.83
CA GLY A 26 -6.30 -5.41 1.95
C GLY A 26 -5.13 -4.47 2.22
N PHE A 27 -4.84 -4.20 3.49
CA PHE A 27 -3.67 -3.40 3.90
C PHE A 27 -2.35 -4.05 3.47
N ALA A 28 -2.17 -5.35 3.74
CA ALA A 28 -0.97 -6.07 3.35
C ALA A 28 -0.78 -6.09 1.82
N ALA A 29 -1.84 -6.32 1.06
CA ALA A 29 -1.81 -6.32 -0.40
C ALA A 29 -1.37 -4.96 -0.96
N GLN A 30 -1.89 -3.85 -0.44
CA GLN A 30 -1.46 -2.51 -0.85
C GLN A 30 0.04 -2.27 -0.61
N ARG A 31 0.59 -2.81 0.48
CA ARG A 31 2.03 -2.68 0.78
C ARG A 31 2.92 -3.49 -0.15
N LEU A 32 2.50 -4.71 -0.47
CA LEU A 32 3.21 -5.53 -1.44
C LEU A 32 3.23 -4.86 -2.82
N MET A 33 2.09 -4.32 -3.26
CA MET A 33 2.01 -3.54 -4.51
C MET A 33 2.88 -2.28 -4.47
N GLU A 34 2.94 -1.56 -3.34
CA GLU A 34 3.79 -0.38 -3.21
C GLU A 34 5.28 -0.72 -3.37
N LEU A 35 5.72 -1.83 -2.77
CA LEU A 35 7.10 -2.32 -2.91
C LEU A 35 7.43 -2.70 -4.35
N GLU A 36 6.57 -3.51 -4.98
CA GLU A 36 6.73 -3.93 -6.38
C GLU A 36 6.78 -2.74 -7.34
N VAL A 37 5.87 -1.77 -7.18
CA VAL A 37 5.87 -0.58 -8.02
C VAL A 37 7.11 0.28 -7.80
N GLY A 38 7.65 0.33 -6.58
CA GLY A 38 8.93 0.99 -6.30
C GLY A 38 10.08 0.39 -7.11
N GLU A 39 10.15 -0.95 -7.16
CA GLU A 39 11.14 -1.67 -7.96
C GLU A 39 10.97 -1.41 -9.46
N VAL A 40 9.74 -1.49 -9.99
CA VAL A 40 9.45 -1.23 -11.41
C VAL A 40 9.74 0.23 -11.79
N THR A 41 9.49 1.16 -10.86
CA THR A 41 9.72 2.60 -11.09
C THR A 41 11.21 2.97 -10.98
N GLY A 42 12.01 2.18 -10.25
CA GLY A 42 13.40 2.49 -9.92
C GLY A 42 13.57 3.61 -8.89
N ALA A 43 12.49 4.02 -8.23
CA ALA A 43 12.48 5.08 -7.22
C ALA A 43 11.24 4.98 -6.35
N ALA A 44 11.35 5.39 -5.08
CA ALA A 44 10.20 5.46 -4.19
C ALA A 44 9.22 6.58 -4.59
N HIS A 45 8.03 6.55 -4.00
CA HIS A 45 7.02 7.58 -4.24
C HIS A 45 7.53 8.97 -3.81
N GLY A 46 7.46 9.94 -4.72
CA GLY A 46 7.92 11.32 -4.48
C GLY A 46 9.44 11.50 -4.42
N GLU A 47 10.23 10.42 -4.51
CA GLU A 47 11.70 10.49 -4.46
C GLU A 47 12.29 11.05 -5.76
N ARG A 48 13.14 12.07 -5.64
CA ARG A 48 13.94 12.53 -6.78
C ARG A 48 15.15 11.61 -6.94
N SER A 49 15.10 10.73 -7.92
CA SER A 49 16.19 9.82 -8.26
C SER A 49 16.50 9.89 -9.76
N PRO A 50 17.79 9.90 -10.17
CA PRO A 50 18.18 9.79 -11.57
C PRO A 50 17.88 8.40 -12.16
N ASP A 51 17.70 7.38 -11.33
CA ASP A 51 17.42 5.99 -11.74
C ASP A 51 15.94 5.74 -12.04
N ARG A 52 15.09 6.77 -11.92
CA ARG A 52 13.65 6.67 -12.17
C ARG A 52 13.35 6.36 -13.65
N LEU A 53 12.67 5.24 -13.88
CA LEU A 53 12.34 4.74 -15.22
C LEU A 53 10.97 5.22 -15.73
N VAL A 54 9.97 5.31 -14.84
CA VAL A 54 8.59 5.67 -15.19
C VAL A 54 7.95 6.58 -14.14
N GLN A 55 6.76 7.11 -14.42
CA GLN A 55 5.97 7.91 -13.48
C GLN A 55 4.70 7.16 -13.07
N ARG A 56 4.31 7.28 -11.80
CA ARG A 56 3.11 6.65 -11.25
C ARG A 56 1.87 7.43 -11.69
N ASN A 57 0.82 6.73 -12.11
CA ASN A 57 -0.43 7.32 -12.63
C ASN A 57 -1.62 7.13 -11.67
N GLY A 58 -1.37 7.28 -10.36
CA GLY A 58 -2.39 7.08 -9.34
C GLY A 58 -2.87 5.64 -9.18
N TYR A 59 -3.94 5.48 -8.41
CA TYR A 59 -4.57 4.19 -8.10
C TYR A 59 -6.02 4.17 -8.62
N ARG A 60 -6.54 2.96 -8.84
CA ARG A 60 -7.93 2.71 -9.19
C ARG A 60 -8.50 1.63 -8.29
N ASP A 61 -9.78 1.75 -7.95
CA ASP A 61 -10.46 0.73 -7.18
C ASP A 61 -10.56 -0.57 -7.98
N ARG A 62 -10.40 -1.69 -7.28
CA ARG A 62 -10.49 -3.03 -7.86
C ARG A 62 -11.02 -4.00 -6.82
N ASP A 63 -12.16 -4.61 -7.12
CA ASP A 63 -12.69 -5.70 -6.32
C ASP A 63 -11.83 -6.95 -6.47
N TRP A 64 -11.68 -7.67 -5.36
CA TRP A 64 -11.11 -9.00 -5.34
C TRP A 64 -12.20 -9.98 -5.77
N GLN A 65 -12.08 -10.55 -6.98
CA GLN A 65 -12.88 -11.70 -7.42
C GLN A 65 -12.21 -13.01 -7.01
#